data_AF-A0A9D1BZ27-F1
#
_entry.id   AF-A0A9D1BZ27-F1
#
_cell.length_a   1.000
_cell.length_b   1.000
_cell.length_c   1.000
_cell.angle_alpha   90.00
_cell.angle_beta   90.00
_cell.angle_gamma   90.00
#
_symmetry.space_group_name_H-M   'P 1'
#
loop_
_entity.id
_entity.type
_entity.pdbx_description
1 polymer ?
#
loop_
_entity_poly.entity_id
_entity_poly.type
_entity_poly.pdbx_seq_one_letter_code
_entity_poly.pdbx_strand_id
1 'polypeptide(L)' 'MGRRARRDEPLAPYTAMRVGGPADLLVVCRTVEEVVEVVGMAQAYDVPFLL' A
#
# COMPACT_ATOMS: atom_id res chain seq x y z
N MET A 1 12.47 -2.65 -1.61
CA MET A 1 11.31 -1.72 -1.56
C MET A 1 11.57 -0.62 -2.58
N GLY A 2 10.96 -0.76 -3.76
CA GLY A 2 11.19 0.14 -4.90
C GLY A 2 10.64 1.55 -4.68
N ARG A 3 11.01 2.47 -5.57
CA ARG A 3 10.73 3.92 -5.61
C ARG A 3 9.25 4.37 -5.44
N ARG A 4 8.31 3.45 -5.17
CA ARG A 4 6.85 3.68 -5.11
C ARG A 4 6.20 3.34 -3.77
N ALA A 5 6.94 2.75 -2.83
CA ALA A 5 6.45 2.55 -1.47
C ALA A 5 6.66 3.84 -0.65
N ARG A 6 5.57 4.38 -0.11
CA ARG A 6 5.59 5.53 0.81
C ARG A 6 5.41 5.01 2.23
N ARG A 7 6.18 5.55 3.17
CA ARG A 7 6.09 5.22 4.61
C ARG A 7 5.34 6.31 5.33
N ASP A 8 4.59 5.93 6.36
CA ASP A 8 3.84 6.84 7.22
C ASP A 8 2.92 7.81 6.43
N GLU A 9 2.42 7.35 5.28
CA GLU A 9 1.65 8.19 4.38
C GLU A 9 0.21 8.33 4.91
N PRO A 10 -0.32 9.55 5.11
CA PRO A 10 -1.69 9.73 5.56
C PRO A 10 -2.67 9.21 4.50
N LEU A 11 -3.68 8.44 4.94
CA LEU A 11 -4.69 7.88 4.03
C LEU A 11 -5.80 8.87 3.67
N ALA A 12 -5.97 9.96 4.42
CA ALA A 12 -6.99 10.97 4.17
C ALA A 12 -7.06 11.47 2.70
N PRO A 13 -5.96 11.72 1.96
CA PRO A 13 -6.02 12.14 0.56
C PRO A 13 -6.57 11.07 -0.40
N TYR A 14 -6.61 9.81 0.03
CA TYR A 14 -6.98 8.65 -0.79
C TYR A 14 -8.40 8.13 -0.49
N THR A 15 -9.12 8.74 0.46
CA THR A 15 -10.49 8.33 0.82
C THR A 15 -11.51 9.42 0.51
N ALA A 16 -12.71 9.03 0.08
CA ALA A 16 -13.79 9.98 -0.23
C ALA A 16 -14.21 10.83 0.98
N MET A 17 -14.20 10.23 2.18
CA MET A 17 -14.51 10.91 3.44
C MET A 17 -13.37 11.82 3.93
N ARG A 18 -12.19 11.77 3.30
CA ARG A 18 -10.98 12.46 3.73
C ARG A 18 -10.56 12.16 5.17
N VAL A 19 -10.79 10.91 5.58
CA VAL A 19 -10.42 10.38 6.89
C VAL A 19 -9.49 9.20 6.68
N GLY A 20 -8.49 9.07 7.55
CA GLY A 20 -7.54 7.98 7.55
C GLY A 20 -6.20 8.43 8.10
N GLY A 21 -5.70 7.70 9.10
CA GLY A 21 -4.38 7.94 9.69
C GLY A 21 -3.23 7.50 8.76
N PRO A 22 -2.00 7.49 9.27
CA PRO A 22 -0.86 7.01 8.50
C PRO A 22 -0.97 5.50 8.24
N ALA A 23 -0.66 5.09 7.01
CA ALA A 23 -0.34 3.71 6.71
C ALA A 23 1.16 3.48 6.95
N ASP A 24 1.52 2.36 7.58
CA ASP A 24 2.93 1.96 7.73
C ASP A 24 3.62 1.91 6.36
N LEU A 25 2.91 1.39 5.35
CA LEU A 25 3.30 1.41 3.95
C LEU A 25 2.09 1.64 3.03
N LEU A 26 2.20 2.61 2.12
CA LEU A 26 1.32 2.77 0.96
C LEU A 26 2.09 2.47 -0.32
N VAL A 27 1.61 1.52 -1.12
CA VAL A 27 2.19 1.18 -2.43
C VAL A 27 1.15 1.44 -3.52
N VAL A 28 1.48 2.33 -4.47
CA VAL A 28 0.60 2.63 -5.60
C VAL A 28 1.01 1.77 -6.80
N CYS A 29 0.18 0.77 -7.10
CA CYS A 29 0.31 -0.10 -8.27
C CYS A 29 -0.46 0.48 -9.47
N ARG A 30 0.07 0.31 -10.68
CA ARG A 30 -0.53 0.78 -11.94
C ARG A 30 -0.86 -0.34 -12.91
N THR A 31 -0.40 -1.56 -12.63
CA THR A 31 -0.74 -2.76 -13.40
C THR A 31 -1.09 -3.91 -12.46
N VAL A 32 -1.74 -4.94 -13.00
CA VAL A 32 -2.10 -6.14 -12.24
C VAL A 32 -0.85 -6.89 -11.77
N GLU A 33 0.19 -6.93 -12.60
CA GLU A 33 1.46 -7.58 -12.30
C GLU A 33 2.12 -6.93 -11.07
N GLU A 34 2.05 -5.60 -10.96
CA GLU A 34 2.55 -4.88 -9.79
C GLU A 34 1.75 -5.22 -8.52
N VAL A 35 0.45 -5.45 -8.62
CA VAL A 35 -0.38 -5.91 -7.48
C VAL A 35 0.04 -7.32 -7.07
N VAL A 36 0.19 -8.24 -8.02
CA VAL A 36 0.59 -9.63 -7.75
C VAL A 36 1.95 -9.68 -7.06
N GLU A 37 2.92 -8.89 -7.52
CA GLU A 37 4.25 -8.80 -6.91
C GLU A 37 4.17 -8.33 -5.44
N VAL A 38 3.47 -7.23 -5.18
CA VAL A 38 3.40 -6.61 -3.83
C VAL A 38 2.62 -7.47 -2.85
N VAL A 39 1.48 -8.03 -3.27
CA VAL A 39 0.68 -8.94 -2.44
C VAL A 39 1.45 -10.23 -2.14
N GLY A 40 2.13 -10.80 -3.14
CA GLY A 40 2.98 -11.97 -2.94
C GLY A 40 4.10 -11.73 -1.93
N MET A 41 4.71 -10.54 -1.96
CA MET A 41 5.67 -10.13 -0.92
C MET A 41 5.00 -10.01 0.46
N ALA A 42 3.86 -9.34 0.58
CA ALA A 42 3.17 -9.19 1.86
C ALA A 42 2.84 -10.55 2.50
N GLN A 43 2.36 -11.49 1.70
CA GLN A 43 2.09 -12.86 2.13
C GLN A 43 3.38 -13.61 2.55
N ALA A 44 4.46 -13.49 1.78
CA ALA A 44 5.72 -14.17 2.09
C ALA A 44 6.37 -13.70 3.42
N TYR A 45 6.09 -12.47 3.82
CA TYR A 45 6.58 -11.88 5.08
C TYR A 45 5.52 -11.81 6.19
N ASP A 46 4.34 -12.41 5.98
CA ASP A 46 3.20 -12.38 6.91
C ASP A 46 2.80 -10.96 7.35
N VAL A 47 2.84 -10.03 6.39
CA VAL A 47 2.46 -8.62 6.60
C VAL A 47 0.98 -8.45 6.27
N PRO A 48 0.16 -7.92 7.20
CA PRO A 48 -1.24 -7.63 6.91
C PRO A 48 -1.35 -6.51 5.87
N PHE A 49 -2.29 -6.64 4.94
CA PHE A 49 -2.51 -5.66 3.87
C PHE A 49 -3.99 -5.43 3.60
N LEU A 50 -4.27 -4.27 2.98
CA LEU A 50 -5.57 -3.86 2.46
C LEU A 50 -5.41 -3.45 0.99
N LEU A 51 -6.37 -3.79 0.15
CA LEU A 51 -6.42 -3.45 -1.28
C LEU A 51 -7.51 -2.42 -1.57
#